data_AF-A0A346Y447-F1
#
_entry.id   AF-A0A346Y447-F1
#
_cell.length_a   1.000
_cell.length_b   1.000
_cell.length_c   1.000
_cell.angle_alpha   90.00
_cell.angle_beta   90.00
_cell.angle_gamma   90.00
#
_symmetry.space_group_name_H-M   'P 1'
#
loop_
_entity.id
_entity.type
_entity.pdbx_description
1 polymer ?
#
loop_
_entity_poly.entity_id
_entity_poly.type
_entity_poly.pdbx_seq_one_letter_code
_entity_poly.pdbx_strand_id
1 'polypeptide(L)'
;MIVPFLTVTAIGLWTAFSRRGGRVSPGPIAGAGVVGAWLGFLTGAVAGGVVDLVLFGGFWPVLVGHVGAVAVSRLAVSNRARAALPG
;
A
#
# COMPACT_ATOMS: atom_id res chain seq x y z
N MET A 1 -6.31 -11.43 13.89
CA MET A 1 -5.81 -10.06 13.65
C MET A 1 -6.61 -9.42 12.52
N ILE A 2 -7.79 -8.85 12.81
CA ILE A 2 -8.67 -8.22 11.80
C ILE A 2 -8.17 -6.80 11.42
N VAL A 3 -7.44 -6.15 12.33
CA VAL A 3 -7.06 -4.74 12.22
C VAL A 3 -6.11 -4.42 11.05
N PRO A 4 -5.02 -5.18 10.80
CA PRO A 4 -4.14 -4.90 9.66
C PRO A 4 -4.84 -5.15 8.33
N PHE A 5 -5.72 -6.16 8.29
CA PHE A 5 -6.41 -6.54 7.06
C PHE A 5 -7.31 -5.41 6.54
N LEU A 6 -8.12 -4.83 7.41
CA LEU A 6 -9.03 -3.74 7.02
C LEU A 6 -8.27 -2.44 6.74
N THR A 7 -7.27 -2.10 7.55
CA THR A 7 -6.52 -0.83 7.42
C THR A 7 -5.65 -0.79 6.16
N VAL A 8 -4.90 -1.86 5.88
CA VAL A 8 -4.05 -1.95 4.67
C VAL A 8 -4.91 -1.97 3.41
N THR A 9 -6.04 -2.69 3.43
CA THR A 9 -6.98 -2.69 2.31
C THR A 9 -7.61 -1.31 2.10
N ALA A 10 -7.99 -0.63 3.19
CA ALA A 10 -8.51 0.74 3.13
C ALA A 10 -7.47 1.73 2.57
N ILE A 11 -6.18 1.59 2.92
CA ILE A 11 -5.08 2.37 2.34
C ILE A 11 -5.00 2.15 0.82
N GLY A 12 -5.07 0.88 0.38
CA GLY A 12 -5.05 0.52 -1.03
C GLY A 12 -6.21 1.13 -1.82
N LEU A 13 -7.41 1.06 -1.28
CA LEU A 13 -8.60 1.65 -1.87
C LEU A 13 -8.53 3.19 -1.86
N TRP A 14 -8.18 3.80 -0.73
CA TRP A 14 -8.05 5.26 -0.60
C TRP A 14 -7.10 5.82 -1.66
N THR A 15 -5.92 5.24 -1.78
CA THR A 15 -4.88 5.70 -2.70
C THR A 15 -5.31 5.54 -4.16
N ALA A 16 -6.00 4.45 -4.49
CA ALA A 16 -6.64 4.25 -5.79
C ALA A 16 -7.70 5.31 -6.10
N PHE A 17 -8.60 5.61 -5.16
CA PHE A 17 -9.67 6.60 -5.34
C PHE A 17 -9.16 8.04 -5.37
N SER A 18 -8.11 8.34 -4.61
CA SER A 18 -7.48 9.68 -4.57
C SER A 18 -6.84 10.06 -5.91
N ARG A 19 -6.48 9.08 -6.74
CA ARG A 19 -5.84 9.29 -8.04
C ARG A 19 -6.80 9.24 -9.22
N ARG A 20 -8.12 9.26 -8.96
CA ARG A 20 -9.20 9.15 -9.95
C ARG A 20 -9.32 10.41 -10.81
N GLY A 21 -8.29 10.70 -11.60
CA GLY A 21 -8.30 11.67 -12.70
C GLY A 21 -8.90 11.06 -13.96
N GLY A 22 -10.21 10.80 -13.94
CA GLY A 22 -11.10 10.74 -15.12
C GLY A 22 -10.88 9.76 -16.28
N ARG A 23 -9.79 8.97 -16.38
CA ARG A 23 -9.48 8.24 -17.63
C ARG A 23 -9.20 6.73 -17.53
N VAL A 24 -9.34 6.12 -16.36
CA VAL A 24 -8.99 4.71 -16.17
C VAL A 24 -10.13 3.97 -15.46
N SER A 25 -10.42 2.75 -15.91
CA SER A 25 -11.42 1.88 -15.29
C SER A 25 -11.15 1.71 -13.79
N PRO A 26 -12.17 1.83 -12.92
CA PRO A 26 -12.00 1.81 -11.48
C PRO A 26 -11.49 0.48 -10.93
N GLY A 27 -11.82 -0.66 -11.57
CA GLY A 27 -11.42 -1.99 -11.11
C GLY A 27 -9.90 -2.21 -11.10
N PRO A 28 -9.20 -2.03 -12.24
CA PRO A 28 -7.76 -2.22 -12.32
C PRO A 28 -6.94 -1.28 -11.43
N ILE A 29 -7.39 -0.03 -11.23
CA ILE A 29 -6.73 0.90 -10.31
C ILE A 29 -6.92 0.49 -8.85
N ALA A 30 -8.15 0.11 -8.47
CA ALA A 30 -8.44 -0.37 -7.11
C ALA A 30 -7.64 -1.63 -6.79
N GLY A 31 -7.57 -2.59 -7.72
CA GLY A 31 -6.76 -3.80 -7.57
C GLY A 31 -5.27 -3.48 -7.40
N ALA A 32 -4.72 -2.59 -8.24
CA ALA A 32 -3.32 -2.18 -8.12
C ALA A 32 -3.01 -1.49 -6.78
N GLY A 33 -3.92 -0.66 -6.27
CA GLY A 33 -3.79 -0.03 -4.96
C GLY A 33 -3.81 -1.04 -3.81
N VAL A 34 -4.79 -1.95 -3.78
CA VAL A 34 -4.85 -2.98 -2.73
C VAL A 34 -3.63 -3.89 -2.76
N VAL A 35 -3.23 -4.39 -3.93
CA VAL A 35 -2.03 -5.24 -4.07
C VAL A 35 -0.77 -4.48 -3.66
N GLY A 36 -0.61 -3.23 -4.12
CA GLY A 36 0.51 -2.39 -3.74
C GLY A 36 0.58 -2.12 -2.24
N ALA A 37 -0.56 -1.87 -1.60
CA ALA A 37 -0.64 -1.67 -0.15
C ALA A 37 -0.19 -2.91 0.62
N TRP A 38 -0.63 -4.10 0.21
CA TRP A 38 -0.22 -5.34 0.87
C TRP A 38 1.25 -5.67 0.68
N LEU A 39 1.79 -5.52 -0.53
CA LEU A 39 3.21 -5.73 -0.80
C LEU A 39 4.08 -4.75 0.01
N GLY A 40 3.67 -3.47 0.05
CA GLY A 40 4.32 -2.45 0.85
C GLY A 40 4.26 -2.75 2.35
N PHE A 41 3.09 -3.20 2.84
CA PHE A 41 2.92 -3.59 4.23
C PHE A 41 3.85 -4.72 4.64
N LEU A 42 3.87 -5.81 3.86
CA LEU A 42 4.70 -6.97 4.17
C LEU A 42 6.19 -6.61 4.17
N THR A 43 6.64 -5.91 3.13
CA THR A 43 8.05 -5.48 3.03
C THR A 43 8.44 -4.56 4.17
N GLY A 44 7.58 -3.57 4.49
CA GLY A 44 7.79 -2.65 5.59
C GLY A 44 7.74 -3.33 6.95
N ALA A 45 6.86 -4.31 7.15
CA ALA A 45 6.74 -5.05 8.40
C ALA A 45 7.97 -5.94 8.65
N VAL A 46 8.55 -6.53 7.61
CA VAL A 46 9.84 -7.25 7.72
C VAL A 46 10.95 -6.30 8.15
N ALA A 47 11.08 -5.14 7.50
CA ALA A 47 12.08 -4.13 7.87
C ALA A 47 11.87 -3.61 9.30
N GLY A 48 10.61 -3.34 9.68
CA GLY A 48 10.25 -2.94 11.03
C GLY A 48 10.56 -4.04 12.06
N GLY A 49 10.38 -5.31 11.71
CA GLY A 49 10.78 -6.45 12.54
C GLY A 49 12.28 -6.47 12.82
N VAL A 50 13.12 -6.20 11.81
CA VAL A 50 14.57 -6.09 11.99
C VAL A 50 14.93 -4.97 12.98
N VAL A 51 14.26 -3.82 12.89
CA VAL A 51 14.46 -2.70 13.83
C VAL A 51 14.00 -3.09 15.25
N ASP A 52 12.91 -3.84 15.33
CA ASP A 52 12.32 -4.26 16.60
C ASP A 52 13.16 -5.31 17.34
N LEU A 53 14.01 -6.06 16.64
CA LEU A 53 15.00 -6.95 17.28
C LEU A 53 15.97 -6.20 18.20
N VAL A 54 16.16 -4.90 17.97
CA VAL A 54 17.06 -4.05 18.75
C VAL A 54 16.28 -3.21 19.77
N LEU A 55 15.10 -2.74 19.39
CA LEU A 55 14.31 -1.81 20.21
C LEU A 55 13.27 -2.50 21.11
N PHE A 56 13.02 -3.80 20.91
CA PHE A 56 12.13 -4.66 21.70
C PHE A 56 10.74 -4.04 21.98
N GLY A 57 10.17 -3.34 21.00
CA GLY A 57 8.96 -2.51 21.19
C GLY A 57 7.66 -3.11 20.66
N GLY A 58 7.70 -4.13 19.79
CA GLY A 58 6.53 -4.72 19.14
C GLY A 58 5.86 -3.81 18.09
N PHE A 59 6.26 -2.54 18.02
CA PHE A 59 5.55 -1.48 17.31
C PHE A 59 6.09 -1.23 15.90
N TRP A 60 7.41 -1.39 15.71
CA TRP A 60 8.08 -1.08 14.45
C TRP A 60 7.57 -1.86 13.24
N PRO A 61 7.24 -3.16 13.33
CA PRO A 61 6.66 -3.89 12.21
C PRO A 61 5.35 -3.26 11.73
N VAL A 62 4.52 -2.81 12.69
CA VAL A 62 3.21 -2.22 12.38
C VAL A 62 3.39 -0.84 11.77
N LEU A 63 4.21 0.03 12.36
CA LEU A 63 4.44 1.38 11.85
C LEU A 63 5.04 1.35 10.44
N VAL A 64 6.16 0.64 10.28
CA VAL A 64 6.90 0.61 9.01
C VAL A 64 6.10 -0.13 7.94
N GLY A 65 5.33 -1.15 8.31
CA GLY A 65 4.36 -1.79 7.43
C GLY A 65 3.34 -0.80 6.88
N HIS A 66 2.68 0.00 7.73
CA HIS A 66 1.68 0.97 7.24
C HIS A 66 2.30 2.06 6.35
N VAL A 67 3.52 2.52 6.66
CA VAL A 67 4.26 3.45 5.80
C VAL A 67 4.54 2.83 4.43
N GLY A 68 5.04 1.59 4.42
CA GLY A 68 5.28 0.83 3.19
C GLY A 68 4.00 0.65 2.36
N ALA A 69 2.87 0.34 3.02
CA ALA A 69 1.58 0.19 2.37
C ALA A 69 1.17 1.45 1.59
N VAL A 70 1.30 2.63 2.20
CA VAL A 70 0.99 3.89 1.54
C VAL A 70 1.92 4.15 0.36
N ALA A 71 3.23 3.95 0.55
CA ALA A 71 4.24 4.24 -0.47
C ALA A 71 4.08 3.35 -1.71
N VAL A 72 4.01 2.04 -1.51
CA VAL A 72 3.94 1.07 -2.60
C VAL A 72 2.57 1.10 -3.27
N SER A 73 1.48 1.30 -2.52
CA SER A 73 0.17 1.51 -3.13
C SER A 73 0.16 2.71 -4.07
N ARG A 74 0.69 3.86 -3.61
CA ARG A 74 0.79 5.06 -4.46
C ARG A 74 1.61 4.78 -5.71
N LEU A 75 2.72 4.07 -5.61
CA LEU A 75 3.55 3.70 -6.75
C LEU A 75 2.79 2.78 -7.72
N ALA A 76 2.12 1.74 -7.23
CA ALA A 76 1.37 0.79 -8.03
C ALA A 76 0.21 1.47 -8.78
N VAL A 77 -0.58 2.28 -8.08
CA VAL A 77 -1.63 3.11 -8.67
C VAL A 77 -1.05 4.08 -9.70
N SER A 78 0.12 4.66 -9.41
CA SER A 78 0.78 5.61 -10.32
C SER A 78 1.21 4.97 -11.64
N ASN A 79 1.88 3.82 -11.54
CA ASN A 79 2.33 3.06 -12.69
C ASN A 79 1.14 2.56 -13.52
N ARG A 80 0.08 2.10 -12.85
CA ARG A 80 -1.12 1.65 -13.56
C ARG A 80 -1.84 2.78 -14.28
N ALA A 81 -1.93 3.95 -13.67
CA ALA A 81 -2.53 5.12 -14.31
C ALA A 81 -1.71 5.58 -15.53
N ARG A 82 -0.37 5.55 -15.46
CA ARG A 82 0.51 5.87 -16.60
C ARG A 82 0.36 4.86 -17.73
N ALA A 83 0.31 3.57 -17.42
CA ALA A 83 0.13 2.50 -18.41
C ALA A 83 -1.23 2.55 -19.14
N ALA A 84 -2.19 3.32 -18.64
CA ALA A 84 -3.51 3.48 -19.25
C ALA A 84 -3.60 4.72 -20.18
N LEU A 85 -2.54 5.53 -20.28
CA LEU A 85 -2.50 6.64 -21.23
C LEU A 85 -2.14 6.11 -22.63
N PRO A 86 -2.83 6.54 -23.70
CA PRO A 86 -2.39 6.26 -25.06
C PRO A 86 -1.02 6.92 -25.29
N GLY A 87 -0.07 6.14 -25.81
CA GLY A 87 1.26 6.60 -26.22
C GLY A 87 1.24 7.36 -27.54
#